data_AF-A0A7C5AU57-F1
#
_entry.id   AF-A0A7C5AU57-F1
#
_cell.length_a   1.000
_cell.length_b   1.000
_cell.length_c   1.000
_cell.angle_alpha   90.00
_cell.angle_beta   90.00
_cell.angle_gamma   90.00
#
_symmetry.space_group_name_H-M   'P 1'
#
loop_
_entity.id
_entity.type
_entity.pdbx_description
1 polymer ?
#
loop_
_entity_poly.entity_id
_entity_poly.type
_entity_poly.pdbx_seq_one_letter_code
_entity_poly.pdbx_strand_id
1 'polypeptide(L)'
;MPKTQEGYVSTGVARTECPISSWLLRSLRTAARGATGRFGCAVLSNAFTRDLLNSVLRKHGCVQTAWYPRFFDQFRPSKPFLWVCSFQGREIILPVLPRCRQSWLVAFSRHWHERHLVRLWDLFLQYYSSPVFLDVGANFGLHTYRLAAAGATCFAIEPQEECVSYLSLVPALNGWQVTTAQTAIADKPGTVILHRAEGTFTSSLLEDWVPRWDQPASKEQVPCTTLDAFLPGAPLCPRPHQSRRGGRSRAGDSRSRCMLDIPPRDMGDRVSS
;
A
#
# COMPACT_ATOMS: atom_id res chain seq x y z
N MET A 1 -15.01 31.28 -44.73
CA MET A 1 -13.78 31.98 -44.27
C MET A 1 -12.72 30.92 -43.95
N PRO A 2 -11.57 30.92 -44.63
CA PRO A 2 -10.52 29.92 -44.38
C PRO A 2 -9.69 30.32 -43.15
N LYS A 3 -9.44 29.35 -42.26
CA LYS A 3 -8.54 29.52 -41.11
C LYS A 3 -7.09 29.41 -41.58
N THR A 4 -6.33 30.48 -41.38
CA THR A 4 -4.88 30.56 -41.57
C THR A 4 -4.15 29.60 -40.61
N GLN A 5 -3.32 28.72 -41.17
CA GLN A 5 -2.33 27.95 -40.41
C GLN A 5 -1.13 28.85 -40.13
N GLU A 6 -0.90 29.20 -38.87
CA GLU A 6 0.36 29.80 -38.42
C GLU A 6 1.41 28.70 -38.23
N GLY A 7 2.48 28.78 -39.02
CA GLY A 7 3.63 27.88 -38.95
C GLY A 7 4.49 28.18 -37.72
N TYR A 8 4.63 27.19 -36.84
CA TYR A 8 5.58 27.22 -35.72
C TYR A 8 6.96 26.78 -36.22
N VAL A 9 7.89 27.72 -36.36
CA VAL A 9 9.29 27.45 -36.70
C VAL A 9 10.00 26.93 -35.45
N SER A 10 10.18 25.61 -35.37
CA SER A 10 11.01 24.96 -34.35
C SER A 10 12.50 25.21 -34.64
N THR A 11 13.14 26.10 -33.88
CA THR A 11 14.60 26.23 -33.84
C THR A 11 15.20 25.00 -33.15
N GLY A 12 15.48 23.97 -33.94
CA GLY A 12 16.17 22.75 -33.50
C GLY A 12 17.64 23.04 -33.17
N VAL A 13 17.92 23.35 -31.90
CA VAL A 13 19.28 23.28 -31.37
C VAL A 13 19.58 21.80 -31.12
N ALA A 14 20.24 21.15 -32.07
CA ALA A 14 20.73 19.79 -31.91
C ALA A 14 21.81 19.77 -30.82
N ARG A 15 21.43 19.41 -29.59
CA ARG A 15 22.39 19.05 -28.55
C ARG A 15 23.06 17.74 -28.95
N THR A 16 24.29 17.83 -29.44
CA THR A 16 25.21 16.70 -29.60
C THR A 16 25.64 16.22 -28.21
N GLU A 17 24.79 15.43 -27.54
CA GLU A 17 25.21 14.69 -26.36
C GLU A 17 26.25 13.66 -26.77
N CYS A 18 27.47 13.79 -26.22
CA CYS A 18 28.57 12.88 -26.49
C CYS A 18 28.22 11.47 -25.97
N PRO A 19 28.13 10.43 -26.82
CA PRO A 19 27.66 9.10 -26.42
C PRO A 19 28.51 8.45 -25.30
N ILE A 20 29.81 8.77 -25.28
CA ILE A 20 30.81 8.17 -24.39
C ILE A 20 30.59 8.59 -22.92
N SER A 21 30.23 9.85 -22.66
CA SER A 21 29.96 10.32 -21.29
C SER A 21 28.68 9.71 -20.73
N SER A 22 27.69 9.42 -21.58
CA SER A 22 26.43 8.78 -21.17
C SER A 22 26.62 7.33 -20.72
N TRP A 23 27.52 6.58 -21.37
CA TRP A 23 27.79 5.17 -21.06
C TRP A 23 28.58 5.03 -19.75
N LEU A 24 29.65 5.81 -19.57
CA LEU A 24 30.43 5.81 -18.33
C LEU A 24 29.58 6.21 -17.11
N LEU A 25 28.73 7.24 -17.24
CA LEU A 25 27.82 7.65 -16.18
C LEU A 25 26.77 6.57 -15.86
N ARG A 26 26.26 5.85 -16.87
CA ARG A 26 25.35 4.71 -16.64
C ARG A 26 26.06 3.58 -15.91
N SER A 27 27.26 3.19 -16.34
CA SER A 27 28.04 2.12 -15.71
C SER A 27 28.39 2.44 -14.26
N LEU A 28 28.83 3.67 -13.96
CA LEU A 28 29.10 4.12 -12.59
C LEU A 28 27.85 4.11 -11.71
N ARG A 29 26.69 4.55 -12.24
CA ARG A 29 25.41 4.51 -11.50
C ARG A 29 24.97 3.08 -11.21
N THR A 30 25.13 2.16 -12.16
CA THR A 30 24.82 0.73 -11.96
C THR A 30 25.75 0.11 -10.91
N ALA A 31 27.05 0.38 -10.98
CA ALA A 31 28.02 -0.10 -10.00
C ALA A 31 27.72 0.44 -8.59
N ALA A 32 27.41 1.74 -8.47
CA ALA A 32 27.03 2.35 -7.21
C ALA A 32 25.74 1.75 -6.63
N ARG A 33 24.71 1.51 -7.46
CA ARG A 33 23.48 0.82 -7.04
C ARG A 33 23.76 -0.61 -6.57
N GLY A 34 24.63 -1.34 -7.27
CA GLY A 34 25.04 -2.68 -6.85
C GLY A 34 25.78 -2.67 -5.50
N ALA A 35 26.64 -1.67 -5.27
CA ALA A 35 27.33 -1.51 -3.99
C ALA A 35 26.36 -1.18 -2.84
N THR A 36 25.38 -0.28 -3.05
CA THR A 36 24.38 0.05 -2.02
C THR A 36 23.50 -1.14 -1.67
N GLY A 37 23.05 -1.90 -2.68
CA GLY A 37 22.26 -3.11 -2.46
C GLY A 37 23.04 -4.16 -1.66
N ARG A 38 24.32 -4.41 -1.99
CA ARG A 38 25.17 -5.34 -1.24
C ARG A 38 25.37 -4.91 0.21
N PHE A 39 25.56 -3.62 0.46
CA PHE A 39 25.67 -3.11 1.83
C PHE A 39 24.38 -3.34 2.62
N GLY A 40 23.21 -2.99 2.05
CA GLY A 40 21.95 -3.20 2.75
C GLY A 40 21.65 -4.69 2.99
N CYS A 41 22.03 -5.57 2.05
CA CYS A 41 21.99 -7.02 2.26
C CYS A 41 22.88 -7.47 3.42
N ALA A 42 24.13 -6.99 3.50
CA ALA A 42 25.03 -7.30 4.61
C ALA A 42 24.45 -6.86 5.95
N VAL A 43 23.88 -5.65 6.01
CA VAL A 43 23.19 -5.12 7.21
C VAL A 43 22.02 -6.00 7.62
N LEU A 44 21.18 -6.45 6.68
CA LEU A 44 19.99 -7.24 7.01
C LEU A 44 20.27 -8.74 7.24
N SER A 45 21.45 -9.22 6.82
CA SER A 45 21.86 -10.62 6.99
C SER A 45 22.31 -10.92 8.43
N ASN A 46 22.73 -9.91 9.18
CA ASN A 46 23.07 -10.03 10.59
C ASN A 46 21.84 -9.73 11.47
N ALA A 47 21.58 -10.61 12.45
CA ALA A 47 20.39 -10.51 13.31
C ALA A 47 20.41 -9.25 14.18
N PHE A 48 21.54 -8.93 14.80
CA PHE A 48 21.68 -7.77 15.68
C PHE A 48 21.43 -6.46 14.93
N THR A 49 22.05 -6.28 13.75
CA THR A 49 21.86 -5.07 12.94
C THR A 49 20.44 -4.95 12.40
N ARG A 50 19.81 -6.08 12.07
CA ARG A 50 18.40 -6.11 11.67
C ARG A 50 17.48 -5.70 12.81
N ASP A 51 17.69 -6.21 14.01
CA ASP A 51 16.86 -5.90 15.18
C ASP A 51 17.05 -4.44 15.61
N LEU A 52 18.28 -3.93 15.54
CA LEU A 52 18.59 -2.51 15.74
C LEU A 52 17.86 -1.63 14.71
N LEU A 53 17.96 -1.97 13.43
CA LEU A 53 17.26 -1.25 12.36
C LEU A 53 15.75 -1.29 12.56
N ASN A 54 15.19 -2.46 12.88
CA ASN A 54 13.77 -2.61 13.13
C ASN A 54 13.31 -1.74 14.32
N SER A 55 14.08 -1.73 15.41
CA SER A 55 13.82 -0.89 16.59
C SER A 55 13.83 0.61 16.26
N VAL A 56 14.85 1.08 15.52
CA VAL A 56 14.95 2.49 15.08
C VAL A 56 13.76 2.86 14.19
N LEU A 57 13.44 2.03 13.20
CA LEU A 57 12.34 2.29 12.27
C LEU A 57 10.97 2.23 12.97
N ARG A 58 10.80 1.34 13.95
CA ARG A 58 9.61 1.28 14.78
C ARG A 58 9.43 2.55 15.61
N LYS A 59 10.51 3.09 16.17
CA LYS A 59 10.48 4.32 16.98
C LYS A 59 10.16 5.56 16.15
N HIS A 60 10.73 5.65 14.95
CA HIS A 60 10.62 6.84 14.09
C HIS A 60 9.50 6.75 13.04
N GLY A 61 8.88 5.58 12.87
CA GLY A 61 7.80 5.36 11.92
C GLY A 61 8.26 5.30 10.46
N CYS A 62 7.58 6.04 9.59
CA CYS A 62 7.88 6.06 8.16
C CYS A 62 9.07 6.97 7.83
N VAL A 63 10.07 6.42 7.14
CA VAL A 63 11.28 7.13 6.74
C VAL A 63 11.12 7.66 5.32
N GLN A 64 11.27 8.99 5.15
CA GLN A 64 11.11 9.70 3.87
C GLN A 64 12.39 9.83 3.04
N THR A 65 13.34 8.92 3.21
CA THR A 65 14.63 9.07 2.57
C THR A 65 14.78 8.19 1.33
N ALA A 66 15.02 8.81 0.17
CA ALA A 66 15.28 8.12 -1.11
C ALA A 66 16.41 7.07 -1.08
N TRP A 67 17.20 7.01 0.00
CA TRP A 67 18.19 5.96 0.21
C TRP A 67 17.56 4.63 0.63
N TYR A 68 16.46 4.61 1.38
CA TYR A 68 15.95 3.40 2.03
C TYR A 68 15.66 2.25 1.03
N PRO A 69 14.96 2.48 -0.11
CA PRO A 69 14.82 1.44 -1.14
C PRO A 69 16.13 1.03 -1.78
N ARG A 70 17.05 1.97 -2.01
CA ARG A 70 18.34 1.71 -2.67
C ARG A 70 19.21 0.74 -1.89
N PHE A 71 19.06 0.71 -0.57
CA PHE A 71 19.79 -0.22 0.29
C PHE A 71 19.07 -1.56 0.41
N PHE A 72 17.74 -1.56 0.53
CA PHE A 72 17.06 -2.74 1.06
C PHE A 72 16.05 -3.42 0.10
N ASP A 73 15.69 -2.87 -1.06
CA ASP A 73 14.75 -3.55 -1.98
C ASP A 73 15.29 -4.91 -2.48
N GLN A 74 16.62 -4.99 -2.62
CA GLN A 74 17.30 -6.14 -3.19
C GLN A 74 17.55 -7.24 -2.17
N PHE A 75 17.25 -6.99 -0.89
CA PHE A 75 17.48 -7.97 0.14
C PHE A 75 16.66 -9.24 -0.11
N ARG A 76 17.32 -10.38 0.07
CA ARG A 76 16.74 -11.72 -0.01
C ARG A 76 17.03 -12.43 1.30
N PRO A 77 16.02 -12.64 2.15
CA PRO A 77 16.23 -13.29 3.43
C PRO A 77 16.66 -14.76 3.22
N SER A 78 17.75 -15.19 3.87
CA SER A 78 18.20 -16.58 3.85
C SER A 78 17.57 -17.43 4.97
N LYS A 79 17.10 -16.79 6.04
CA LYS A 79 16.41 -17.40 7.19
C LYS A 79 15.15 -16.62 7.52
N PRO A 80 14.11 -17.27 8.06
CA PRO A 80 12.93 -16.57 8.52
C PRO A 80 13.24 -15.67 9.72
N PHE A 81 12.56 -14.54 9.82
CA PHE A 81 12.59 -13.65 10.99
C PHE A 81 11.29 -12.85 11.09
N LEU A 82 11.08 -12.21 12.23
CA LEU A 82 9.96 -11.30 12.45
C LEU A 82 10.38 -9.85 12.25
N TRP A 83 9.53 -9.07 11.61
CA TRP A 83 9.70 -7.65 11.42
C TRP A 83 8.53 -6.92 12.07
N VAL A 84 8.82 -6.05 13.03
CA VAL A 84 7.78 -5.30 13.75
C VAL A 84 7.71 -3.88 13.22
N CYS A 85 6.52 -3.43 12.83
CA CYS A 85 6.25 -2.03 12.59
C CYS A 85 5.03 -1.59 13.41
N SER A 86 4.62 -0.33 13.29
CA SER A 86 3.49 0.21 14.04
C SER A 86 2.57 1.05 13.17
N PHE A 87 1.29 1.05 13.52
CA PHE A 87 0.27 1.91 12.94
C PHE A 87 -0.74 2.26 14.03
N GLN A 88 -1.08 3.55 14.18
CA GLN A 88 -1.99 4.03 15.25
C GLN A 88 -1.60 3.55 16.66
N GLY A 89 -0.29 3.49 16.96
CA GLY A 89 0.23 3.02 18.25
C GLY A 89 0.15 1.51 18.48
N ARG A 90 -0.33 0.74 17.51
CA ARG A 90 -0.42 -0.72 17.59
C ARG A 90 0.67 -1.38 16.77
N GLU A 91 1.22 -2.47 17.28
CA GLU A 91 2.24 -3.24 16.59
C GLU A 91 1.64 -4.07 15.46
N ILE A 92 2.43 -4.25 14.40
CA ILE A 92 2.18 -5.13 13.27
C ILE A 92 3.40 -6.03 13.15
N ILE A 93 3.22 -7.31 13.48
CA ILE A 93 4.25 -8.34 13.39
C ILE A 93 4.14 -8.99 12.01
N LEU A 94 5.19 -8.86 11.20
CA LEU A 94 5.26 -9.42 9.85
C LEU A 94 6.33 -10.52 9.78
N PRO A 95 5.96 -11.76 9.43
CA PRO A 95 6.93 -12.80 9.17
C PRO A 95 7.62 -12.53 7.83
N VAL A 96 8.94 -12.48 7.82
CA VAL A 96 9.75 -12.41 6.61
C VAL A 96 10.28 -13.81 6.34
N LEU A 97 9.91 -14.36 5.19
CA LEU A 97 10.09 -15.77 4.84
C LEU A 97 10.99 -15.91 3.60
N PRO A 98 12.07 -16.72 3.65
CA PRO A 98 12.98 -16.93 2.51
C PRO A 98 12.31 -17.40 1.23
N ARG A 99 11.31 -18.27 1.36
CA ARG A 99 10.57 -18.85 0.22
C ARG A 99 9.52 -17.90 -0.36
N CYS A 100 9.28 -16.76 0.28
CA CYS A 100 8.31 -15.76 -0.15
C CYS A 100 9.00 -14.39 -0.25
N ARG A 101 9.54 -14.07 -1.42
CA ARG A 101 10.24 -12.79 -1.66
C ARG A 101 9.37 -11.58 -1.27
N GLN A 102 8.07 -11.66 -1.53
CA GLN A 102 7.09 -10.62 -1.30
C GLN A 102 6.89 -10.33 0.20
N SER A 103 7.12 -11.31 1.09
CA SER A 103 7.06 -11.08 2.54
C SER A 103 8.04 -9.98 2.98
N TRP A 104 9.24 -9.92 2.38
CA TRP A 104 10.17 -8.83 2.63
C TRP A 104 9.65 -7.51 2.07
N LEU A 105 9.11 -7.50 0.84
CA LEU A 105 8.56 -6.28 0.25
C LEU A 105 7.41 -5.71 1.10
N VAL A 106 6.57 -6.55 1.67
CA VAL A 106 5.50 -6.13 2.57
C VAL A 106 6.07 -5.55 3.86
N ALA A 107 7.04 -6.21 4.50
CA ALA A 107 7.69 -5.69 5.70
C ALA A 107 8.41 -4.36 5.45
N PHE A 108 9.24 -4.32 4.41
CA PHE A 108 9.99 -3.16 3.95
C PHE A 108 9.09 -1.97 3.60
N SER A 109 8.01 -2.21 2.86
CA SER A 109 7.10 -1.16 2.40
C SER A 109 6.35 -0.47 3.54
N ARG A 110 6.27 -1.04 4.75
CA ARG A 110 5.62 -0.38 5.90
C ARG A 110 6.35 0.87 6.36
N HIS A 111 7.67 0.90 6.22
CA HIS A 111 8.46 2.07 6.63
C HIS A 111 8.68 3.06 5.48
N TRP A 112 8.34 2.69 4.25
CA TRP A 112 8.68 3.47 3.06
C TRP A 112 7.48 3.92 2.23
N HIS A 113 6.51 3.04 2.01
CA HIS A 113 5.53 3.19 0.93
C HIS A 113 4.32 4.02 1.34
N GLU A 114 3.89 4.89 0.42
CA GLU A 114 2.61 5.63 0.39
C GLU A 114 2.18 6.27 1.71
N ARG A 115 2.96 7.24 2.22
CA ARG A 115 2.53 8.10 3.35
C ARG A 115 1.15 8.72 3.13
N HIS A 116 0.80 9.01 1.88
CA HIS A 116 -0.52 9.53 1.54
C HIS A 116 -1.63 8.49 1.81
N LEU A 117 -1.39 7.20 1.57
CA LEU A 117 -2.34 6.15 1.94
C LEU A 117 -2.35 5.91 3.46
N VAL A 118 -1.20 5.94 4.13
CA VAL A 118 -1.16 5.88 5.60
C VAL A 118 -1.99 7.01 6.21
N ARG A 119 -1.80 8.25 5.72
CA ARG A 119 -2.58 9.42 6.13
C ARG A 119 -4.06 9.29 5.76
N LEU A 120 -4.38 8.71 4.60
CA LEU A 120 -5.76 8.44 4.19
C LEU A 120 -6.42 7.49 5.19
N TRP A 121 -5.75 6.41 5.58
CA TRP A 121 -6.28 5.48 6.59
C TRP A 121 -6.41 6.12 7.96
N ASP A 122 -5.44 6.93 8.37
CA ASP A 122 -5.52 7.69 9.63
C ASP A 122 -6.75 8.61 9.63
N LEU A 123 -7.00 9.33 8.53
CA LEU A 123 -8.18 10.18 8.40
C LEU A 123 -9.47 9.35 8.35
N PHE A 124 -9.49 8.26 7.60
CA PHE A 124 -10.66 7.37 7.50
C PHE A 124 -11.07 6.83 8.88
N LEU A 125 -10.10 6.36 9.68
CA LEU A 125 -10.34 5.81 11.01
C LEU A 125 -10.74 6.87 12.05
N GLN A 126 -10.50 8.16 11.80
CA GLN A 126 -11.06 9.23 12.63
C GLN A 126 -12.58 9.36 12.46
N TYR A 127 -13.11 9.05 11.28
CA TYR A 127 -14.55 9.13 10.99
C TYR A 127 -15.29 7.81 11.23
N TYR A 128 -14.59 6.67 11.14
CA TYR A 128 -15.17 5.34 11.30
C TYR A 128 -14.43 4.56 12.39
N SER A 129 -15.05 4.44 13.56
CA SER A 129 -14.44 3.79 14.74
C SER A 129 -14.41 2.26 14.67
N SER A 130 -15.24 1.65 13.83
CA SER A 130 -15.30 0.18 13.64
C SER A 130 -15.68 -0.15 12.20
N PRO A 131 -14.79 0.17 11.23
CA PRO A 131 -15.11 -0.04 9.83
C PRO A 131 -15.03 -1.52 9.46
N VAL A 132 -15.86 -1.91 8.51
CA VAL A 132 -15.69 -3.13 7.74
C VAL A 132 -14.90 -2.78 6.48
N PHE A 133 -13.82 -3.50 6.21
CA PHE A 133 -12.95 -3.27 5.05
C PHE A 133 -12.91 -4.50 4.15
N LEU A 134 -13.20 -4.29 2.87
CA LEU A 134 -13.10 -5.31 1.83
C LEU A 134 -11.89 -5.00 0.96
N ASP A 135 -10.85 -5.82 1.08
CA ASP A 135 -9.61 -5.73 0.31
C ASP A 135 -9.70 -6.69 -0.88
N VAL A 136 -10.17 -6.19 -2.03
CA VAL A 136 -10.31 -6.98 -3.26
C VAL A 136 -8.99 -6.95 -4.03
N GLY A 137 -8.42 -8.12 -4.30
CA GLY A 137 -7.04 -8.21 -4.81
C GLY A 137 -6.05 -7.86 -3.70
N ALA A 138 -6.29 -8.40 -2.50
CA ALA A 138 -5.54 -8.06 -1.29
C ALA A 138 -4.04 -8.36 -1.40
N ASN A 139 -3.63 -9.22 -2.35
CA ASN A 139 -2.24 -9.60 -2.57
C ASN A 139 -1.59 -10.04 -1.24
N PHE A 140 -0.43 -9.52 -0.86
CA PHE A 140 0.22 -9.80 0.42
C PHE A 140 -0.26 -8.88 1.58
N GLY A 141 -1.44 -8.27 1.48
CA GLY A 141 -2.13 -7.61 2.59
C GLY A 141 -1.63 -6.20 2.94
N LEU A 142 -1.13 -5.43 1.96
CA LEU A 142 -0.60 -4.09 2.20
C LEU A 142 -1.65 -3.16 2.86
N HIS A 143 -2.92 -3.28 2.53
CA HIS A 143 -3.99 -2.47 3.14
C HIS A 143 -4.64 -3.21 4.30
N THR A 144 -5.02 -4.48 4.09
CA THR A 144 -5.57 -5.39 5.11
C THR A 144 -4.91 -5.24 6.47
N TYR A 145 -3.57 -5.37 6.57
CA TYR A 145 -2.91 -5.42 7.88
C TYR A 145 -2.90 -4.08 8.62
N ARG A 146 -2.92 -2.93 7.92
CA ARG A 146 -3.00 -1.61 8.58
C ARG A 146 -4.37 -1.44 9.24
N LEU A 147 -5.44 -1.72 8.51
CA LEU A 147 -6.79 -1.57 9.01
C LEU A 147 -7.12 -2.63 10.07
N ALA A 148 -6.66 -3.88 9.88
CA ALA A 148 -6.78 -4.93 10.89
C ALA A 148 -6.08 -4.55 12.21
N ALA A 149 -4.84 -4.02 12.12
CA ALA A 149 -4.13 -3.53 13.30
C ALA A 149 -4.93 -2.44 14.03
N ALA A 150 -5.56 -1.51 13.30
CA ALA A 150 -6.43 -0.48 13.86
C ALA A 150 -7.77 -1.00 14.42
N GLY A 151 -8.07 -2.30 14.30
CA GLY A 151 -9.28 -2.93 14.82
C GLY A 151 -10.45 -2.99 13.85
N ALA A 152 -10.23 -2.75 12.56
CA ALA A 152 -11.24 -2.96 11.53
C ALA A 152 -11.54 -4.46 11.36
N THR A 153 -12.78 -4.79 10.97
CA THR A 153 -13.13 -6.12 10.47
C THR A 153 -12.74 -6.19 9.00
N CYS A 154 -11.74 -7.00 8.66
CA CYS A 154 -11.22 -7.07 7.30
C CYS A 154 -11.63 -8.37 6.60
N PHE A 155 -12.00 -8.25 5.33
CA PHE A 155 -12.14 -9.35 4.38
C PHE A 155 -11.07 -9.20 3.31
N ALA A 156 -10.09 -10.10 3.28
CA ALA A 156 -9.01 -10.10 2.31
C ALA A 156 -9.28 -11.14 1.23
N ILE A 157 -9.56 -10.68 0.01
CA ILE A 157 -10.00 -11.51 -1.12
C ILE A 157 -8.90 -11.50 -2.16
N GLU A 158 -8.34 -12.68 -2.45
CA GLU A 158 -7.19 -12.81 -3.34
C GLU A 158 -7.20 -14.18 -4.03
N PRO A 159 -7.13 -14.26 -5.36
CA PRO A 159 -7.15 -15.55 -6.05
C PRO A 159 -5.83 -16.34 -5.96
N GLN A 160 -4.68 -15.70 -5.79
CA GLN A 160 -3.37 -16.37 -5.79
C GLN A 160 -3.10 -17.11 -4.46
N GLU A 161 -2.95 -18.42 -4.50
CA GLU A 161 -2.75 -19.29 -3.32
C GLU A 161 -1.60 -18.83 -2.42
N GLU A 162 -0.46 -18.43 -3.02
CA GLU A 162 0.71 -18.02 -2.23
C GLU A 162 0.47 -16.70 -1.48
N CYS A 163 -0.37 -15.83 -2.04
CA CYS A 163 -0.77 -14.58 -1.38
C CYS A 163 -1.75 -14.89 -0.24
N VAL A 164 -2.74 -15.76 -0.48
CA VAL A 164 -3.71 -16.20 0.54
C VAL A 164 -3.02 -16.87 1.72
N SER A 165 -2.05 -17.74 1.46
CA SER A 165 -1.26 -18.41 2.49
C SER A 165 -0.60 -17.39 3.44
N TYR A 166 -0.06 -16.30 2.90
CA TYR A 166 0.52 -15.22 3.70
C TYR A 166 -0.53 -14.33 4.36
N LEU A 167 -1.62 -14.02 3.65
CA LEU A 167 -2.78 -13.29 4.18
C LEU A 167 -3.40 -13.96 5.39
N SER A 168 -3.39 -15.29 5.48
CA SER A 168 -3.89 -16.02 6.64
C SER A 168 -2.88 -16.07 7.79
N LEU A 169 -1.58 -16.14 7.47
CA LEU A 169 -0.52 -16.24 8.45
C LEU A 169 -0.39 -14.98 9.32
N VAL A 170 -0.41 -13.79 8.70
CA VAL A 170 -0.17 -12.53 9.43
C VAL A 170 -1.25 -12.24 10.48
N PRO A 171 -2.56 -12.29 10.18
CA PRO A 171 -3.61 -12.08 11.17
C PRO A 171 -3.54 -13.10 12.31
N ALA A 172 -3.24 -14.37 12.03
CA ALA A 172 -3.06 -15.39 13.05
C ALA A 172 -1.92 -15.05 14.02
N LEU A 173 -0.79 -14.54 13.50
CA LEU A 173 0.35 -14.10 14.33
C LEU A 173 0.04 -12.87 15.21
N ASN A 174 -0.89 -12.03 14.78
CA ASN A 174 -1.22 -10.79 15.48
C ASN A 174 -2.54 -10.85 16.28
N GLY A 175 -3.27 -11.97 16.22
CA GLY A 175 -4.58 -12.13 16.85
C GLY A 175 -5.66 -11.21 16.27
N TRP A 176 -5.61 -10.92 14.97
CA TRP A 176 -6.57 -10.03 14.31
C TRP A 176 -7.75 -10.79 13.69
N GLN A 177 -8.89 -10.10 13.60
CA GLN A 177 -10.08 -10.57 12.92
C GLN A 177 -9.99 -10.24 11.42
N VAL A 178 -9.43 -11.16 10.64
CA VAL A 178 -9.35 -11.07 9.18
C VAL A 178 -9.91 -12.34 8.57
N THR A 179 -10.93 -12.20 7.73
CA THR A 179 -11.46 -13.30 6.93
C THR A 179 -10.76 -13.31 5.57
N THR A 180 -10.03 -14.38 5.28
CA THR A 180 -9.33 -14.56 4.00
C THR A 180 -10.13 -15.44 3.06
N ALA A 181 -10.22 -15.06 1.78
CA ALA A 181 -10.92 -15.85 0.77
C ALA A 181 -10.06 -16.01 -0.49
N GLN A 182 -9.82 -17.27 -0.88
CA GLN A 182 -9.16 -17.61 -2.14
C GLN A 182 -10.17 -17.61 -3.28
N THR A 183 -10.51 -16.43 -3.76
CA THR A 183 -11.45 -16.25 -4.87
C THR A 183 -11.20 -14.90 -5.53
N ALA A 184 -11.55 -14.80 -6.81
CA ALA A 184 -11.59 -13.53 -7.50
C ALA A 184 -12.99 -12.87 -7.36
N ILE A 185 -13.04 -11.54 -7.43
CA ILE A 185 -14.32 -10.82 -7.56
C ILE A 185 -14.56 -10.50 -9.04
N ALA A 186 -15.73 -10.90 -9.54
CA ALA A 186 -16.18 -10.73 -10.91
C ALA A 186 -17.64 -10.24 -10.97
N ASP A 187 -18.17 -10.04 -12.17
CA ASP A 187 -19.57 -9.66 -12.41
C ASP A 187 -20.55 -10.83 -12.22
N LYS A 188 -20.06 -12.07 -12.30
CA LYS A 188 -20.83 -13.30 -12.11
C LYS A 188 -20.03 -14.36 -11.33
N PRO A 189 -20.69 -15.24 -10.55
CA PRO A 189 -20.03 -16.39 -9.97
C PRO A 189 -19.62 -17.42 -11.02
N GLY A 190 -18.55 -18.15 -10.78
CA GLY A 190 -18.05 -19.19 -11.68
C GLY A 190 -16.55 -19.38 -11.59
N THR A 191 -15.93 -19.59 -12.74
CA THR A 191 -14.47 -19.72 -12.89
C THR A 191 -14.00 -18.70 -13.93
N VAL A 192 -12.90 -18.02 -13.65
CA VAL A 192 -12.27 -17.05 -14.55
C VAL A 192 -10.81 -17.37 -14.76
N ILE A 193 -10.23 -16.84 -15.83
CA ILE A 193 -8.80 -16.94 -16.08
C ILE A 193 -8.10 -15.77 -15.37
N LEU A 194 -7.23 -16.10 -14.42
CA LEU A 194 -6.26 -15.18 -13.87
C LEU A 194 -5.02 -15.18 -14.76
N HIS A 195 -4.66 -14.01 -15.28
CA HIS A 195 -3.41 -13.78 -15.98
C HIS A 195 -2.36 -13.40 -14.95
N ARG A 196 -1.36 -14.27 -14.74
CA ARG A 196 -0.32 -14.08 -13.74
C ARG A 196 0.89 -13.37 -14.33
N ALA A 197 1.37 -12.37 -13.62
CA ALA A 197 2.66 -11.75 -13.89
C ALA A 197 3.80 -12.49 -13.17
N GLU A 198 5.05 -12.18 -13.52
CA GLU A 198 6.23 -12.70 -12.80
C GLU A 198 6.22 -12.26 -11.32
N GLY A 199 5.78 -11.02 -11.06
CA GLY A 199 5.39 -10.55 -9.73
C GLY A 199 3.89 -10.75 -9.47
N THR A 200 3.47 -10.79 -8.21
CA THR A 200 2.05 -10.97 -7.87
C THR A 200 1.23 -9.68 -7.96
N PHE A 201 1.87 -8.51 -7.92
CA PHE A 201 1.22 -7.18 -7.81
C PHE A 201 0.45 -6.74 -9.06
N THR A 202 0.78 -7.32 -10.21
CA THR A 202 0.29 -6.93 -11.53
C THR A 202 -0.53 -8.05 -12.19
N SER A 203 -0.72 -9.19 -11.51
CA SER A 203 -1.66 -10.24 -11.93
C SER A 203 -3.08 -9.67 -12.02
N SER A 204 -3.87 -10.12 -13.01
CA SER A 204 -5.19 -9.55 -13.28
C SER A 204 -6.12 -10.51 -14.01
N LEU A 205 -7.42 -10.29 -13.89
CA LEU A 205 -8.43 -10.96 -14.73
C LEU A 205 -8.50 -10.37 -16.15
N LEU A 206 -7.89 -9.19 -16.37
CA LEU A 206 -7.83 -8.55 -17.67
C LEU A 206 -6.61 -9.04 -18.45
N GLU A 207 -6.84 -9.62 -19.63
CA GLU A 207 -5.80 -10.23 -20.45
C GLU A 207 -4.65 -9.27 -20.79
N ASP A 208 -4.98 -8.03 -21.17
CA ASP A 208 -4.00 -7.04 -21.62
C ASP A 208 -3.32 -6.28 -20.46
N TRP A 209 -3.69 -6.55 -19.21
CA TRP A 209 -3.16 -5.80 -18.07
C TRP A 209 -1.73 -6.19 -17.74
N VAL A 210 -1.43 -7.50 -17.71
CA VAL A 210 -0.09 -8.00 -17.37
C VAL A 210 0.94 -7.49 -18.37
N PRO A 211 0.81 -7.68 -19.70
CA PRO A 211 1.81 -7.23 -20.67
C PRO A 211 2.07 -5.71 -20.67
N ARG A 212 1.12 -4.91 -20.18
CA ARG A 212 1.25 -3.45 -20.09
C ARG A 212 2.19 -3.01 -18.97
N TRP A 213 2.28 -3.78 -17.90
CA TRP A 213 2.93 -3.37 -16.65
C TRP A 213 4.02 -4.32 -16.16
N ASP A 214 4.03 -5.57 -16.64
CA ASP A 214 4.94 -6.61 -16.18
C ASP A 214 5.12 -7.72 -17.24
N GLN A 215 5.97 -8.70 -16.94
CA GLN A 215 6.17 -9.88 -17.76
C GLN A 215 5.08 -10.93 -17.48
N PRO A 216 4.38 -11.46 -18.51
CA PRO A 216 3.48 -12.58 -18.36
C PRO A 216 4.22 -13.83 -17.88
N ALA A 217 3.67 -14.51 -16.87
CA ALA A 217 4.22 -15.74 -16.33
C ALA A 217 3.36 -16.96 -16.67
N SER A 218 2.06 -16.92 -16.36
CA SER A 218 1.15 -18.04 -16.61
C SER A 218 -0.31 -17.59 -16.66
N LYS A 219 -1.20 -18.52 -17.04
CA LYS A 219 -2.65 -18.37 -16.95
C LYS A 219 -3.19 -19.48 -16.05
N GLU A 220 -4.11 -19.15 -15.15
CA GLU A 220 -4.67 -20.08 -14.17
C GLU A 220 -6.19 -19.93 -14.11
N GLN A 221 -6.92 -21.05 -13.99
CA GLN A 221 -8.35 -21.00 -13.71
C GLN A 221 -8.56 -20.86 -12.19
N VAL A 222 -9.25 -19.80 -11.78
CA VAL A 222 -9.52 -19.52 -10.37
C VAL A 222 -11.03 -19.37 -10.15
N PRO A 223 -11.56 -19.79 -8.99
CA PRO A 223 -12.94 -19.53 -8.65
C PRO A 223 -13.18 -18.02 -8.57
N CYS A 224 -14.38 -17.60 -8.95
CA CYS A 224 -14.84 -16.23 -8.77
C CYS A 224 -16.26 -16.17 -8.23
N THR A 225 -16.55 -15.05 -7.57
CA THR A 225 -17.89 -14.70 -7.08
C THR A 225 -18.15 -13.21 -7.30
N THR A 226 -19.38 -12.76 -7.08
CA THR A 226 -19.67 -11.32 -7.02
C THR A 226 -19.43 -10.79 -5.61
N LEU A 227 -19.23 -9.48 -5.50
CA LEU A 227 -19.09 -8.84 -4.19
C LEU A 227 -20.35 -9.04 -3.32
N ASP A 228 -21.53 -8.94 -3.93
CA ASP A 228 -22.82 -9.12 -3.24
C ASP A 228 -23.01 -10.57 -2.74
N ALA A 229 -22.58 -11.56 -3.54
CA ALA A 229 -22.65 -12.96 -3.15
C ALA A 229 -21.61 -13.32 -2.07
N PHE A 230 -20.48 -12.63 -2.04
CA PHE A 230 -19.45 -12.83 -1.01
C PHE A 230 -19.89 -12.32 0.37
N LEU A 231 -20.67 -11.25 0.42
CA LEU A 231 -21.24 -10.70 1.66
C LEU A 231 -22.75 -10.93 1.74
N PRO A 232 -23.23 -12.08 2.25
CA PRO A 232 -24.66 -12.29 2.41
C PRO A 232 -25.24 -11.33 3.47
N GLY A 233 -25.99 -10.32 3.01
CA GLY A 233 -27.09 -9.74 3.78
C GLY A 233 -26.76 -8.69 4.85
N ALA A 234 -25.60 -8.02 4.84
CA ALA A 234 -25.46 -6.80 5.62
C ALA A 234 -26.18 -5.66 4.87
N PRO A 235 -27.24 -5.03 5.40
CA PRO A 235 -27.71 -3.78 4.84
C PRO A 235 -26.54 -2.80 4.91
N LEU A 236 -25.95 -2.46 3.76
CA LEU A 236 -24.99 -1.37 3.64
C LEU A 236 -25.64 -0.20 4.37
N CYS A 237 -25.03 0.21 5.49
CA CYS A 237 -25.63 1.11 6.47
C CYS A 237 -26.45 2.19 5.75
N PRO A 238 -27.77 2.32 6.00
CA PRO A 238 -28.55 3.34 5.34
C PRO A 238 -27.82 4.66 5.58
N ARG A 239 -27.53 5.39 4.49
CA ARG A 239 -26.82 6.68 4.51
C ARG A 239 -27.28 7.44 5.76
N PRO A 240 -26.38 8.02 6.58
CA PRO A 240 -26.82 8.84 7.70
C PRO A 240 -27.85 9.78 7.12
N HIS A 241 -29.09 9.62 7.59
CA HIS A 241 -30.21 10.38 7.10
C HIS A 241 -29.70 11.83 7.15
N GLN A 242 -29.54 12.47 5.99
CA GLN A 242 -29.55 13.91 5.97
C GLN A 242 -30.87 14.22 6.62
N SER A 243 -30.83 14.54 7.92
CA SER A 243 -31.98 15.02 8.63
C SER A 243 -32.49 16.13 7.74
N ARG A 244 -33.67 15.88 7.17
CA ARG A 244 -34.44 16.88 6.46
C ARG A 244 -34.29 18.12 7.31
N ARG A 245 -33.56 19.12 6.80
CA ARG A 245 -33.57 20.46 7.38
C ARG A 245 -35.04 20.80 7.46
N GLY A 246 -35.57 20.73 8.68
CA GLY A 246 -36.95 21.10 8.95
C GLY A 246 -37.16 22.46 8.33
N GLY A 247 -38.22 22.58 7.55
CA GLY A 247 -38.68 23.87 7.09
C GLY A 247 -38.87 24.77 8.30
N ARG A 248 -37.94 25.71 8.50
CA ARG A 248 -38.21 26.95 9.20
C ARG A 248 -38.20 28.04 8.16
N SER A 249 -39.40 28.37 7.67
CA SER A 249 -39.65 29.67 7.10
C SER A 249 -39.76 30.66 8.27
N ARG A 250 -38.78 31.56 8.42
CA ARG A 250 -38.91 33.02 8.27
C ARG A 250 -37.86 33.79 9.08
N ALA A 251 -37.35 34.79 8.38
CA ALA A 251 -36.88 36.10 8.82
C ALA A 251 -35.52 36.22 9.52
N GLY A 252 -34.60 36.88 8.80
CA GLY A 252 -33.60 37.81 9.33
C GLY A 252 -32.42 37.17 10.06
N ASP A 253 -31.26 37.10 9.42
CA ASP A 253 -30.24 38.13 9.61
C ASP A 253 -29.02 37.81 8.74
N SER A 254 -28.50 38.85 8.12
CA SER A 254 -27.34 38.84 7.25
C SER A 254 -26.08 39.09 8.09
N ARG A 255 -25.17 38.12 8.17
CA ARG A 255 -23.73 38.32 7.94
C ARG A 255 -22.94 37.02 8.05
N SER A 256 -22.32 36.70 6.92
CA SER A 256 -21.36 35.66 6.67
C SER A 256 -20.06 35.87 7.43
N ARG A 257 -19.54 34.83 8.09
CA ARG A 257 -18.14 34.33 7.98
C ARG A 257 -17.95 33.11 8.89
N CYS A 258 -17.88 31.93 8.27
CA CYS A 258 -17.15 30.80 8.85
C CYS A 258 -15.65 31.04 8.61
N MET A 259 -14.91 31.29 9.68
CA MET A 259 -13.47 31.03 9.75
C MET A 259 -13.24 29.85 10.68
N LEU A 260 -12.27 29.02 10.33
CA LEU A 260 -11.85 27.82 11.03
C LEU A 260 -11.26 28.19 12.39
N ASP A 261 -11.95 27.87 13.48
CA ASP A 261 -11.36 27.87 14.83
C ASP A 261 -11.04 26.44 15.23
N ILE A 262 -9.81 26.03 14.94
CA ILE A 262 -9.16 24.88 15.56
C ILE A 262 -8.56 25.41 16.87
N PRO A 263 -9.01 24.97 18.07
CA PRO A 263 -8.35 25.38 19.30
C PRO A 263 -6.95 24.73 19.39
N PRO A 264 -5.93 25.46 19.87
CA PRO A 264 -4.63 24.88 20.14
C PRO A 264 -4.75 23.88 21.30
N ARG A 265 -4.24 22.67 21.11
CA ARG A 265 -4.02 21.74 22.23
C ARG A 265 -2.77 22.17 22.97
N ASP A 266 -3.01 22.51 24.22
CA ASP A 266 -2.06 22.74 25.31
C ASP A 266 -1.00 21.62 25.36
N MET A 267 0.26 22.00 25.21
CA MET A 267 1.41 21.18 25.60
C MET A 267 1.77 21.57 27.03
N GLY A 268 1.09 20.92 27.98
CA GLY A 268 1.39 21.05 29.40
C GLY A 268 2.60 20.19 29.79
N ASP A 269 3.60 20.87 30.32
CA ASP A 269 4.79 20.34 30.97
C ASP A 269 4.51 19.21 31.98
N ARG A 270 5.35 18.17 31.95
CA ARG A 270 5.76 17.45 33.16
C ARG A 270 7.26 17.16 33.11
N VAL A 271 8.00 18.10 33.68
CA VAL A 271 9.26 17.85 34.40
C VAL A 271 8.90 17.51 35.85
N SER A 272 9.81 16.79 36.52
CA SER A 272 9.90 16.46 37.96
C SER A 272 8.98 15.37 38.51
N SER A 273 9.53 14.15 38.64
CA SER A 273 10.14 13.63 39.89
C SER A 273 10.89 12.34 39.60
#